data_AF-A0A6C8GYW7-F1
#
_entry.id   AF-A0A6C8GYW7-F1
#
_cell.length_a   1.000
_cell.length_b   1.000
_cell.length_c   1.000
_cell.angle_alpha   90.00
_cell.angle_beta   90.00
_cell.angle_gamma   90.00
#
_symmetry.space_group_name_H-M   'P 1'
#
loop_
_entity.id
_entity.type
_entity.pdbx_description
1 polymer ?
#
loop_
_entity_poly.entity_id
_entity_poly.type
_entity_poly.pdbx_seq_one_letter_code
_entity_poly.pdbx_strand_id
1 'polypeptide(L)'
;MTLQHTRRIVKSLFILFIIVVCIYLLPRVAINAFYYPDNKVYGPTPAEAESITFTAKDGTHLHGWFIPTAFGRPENAVATVIHVHGNA
;
A
#
# COMPACT_ATOMS: atom_id res chain seq x y z
N MET A 1 -19.73 -47.26 -4.77
CA MET A 1 -19.66 -46.08 -3.87
C MET A 1 -21.09 -45.68 -3.47
N THR A 2 -21.37 -45.47 -2.19
CA THR A 2 -22.72 -45.13 -1.73
C THR A 2 -23.07 -43.68 -2.10
N LEU A 3 -24.35 -43.42 -2.41
CA LEU A 3 -24.86 -42.09 -2.80
C LEU A 3 -24.46 -40.98 -1.79
N GLN A 4 -24.37 -41.33 -0.51
CA GLN A 4 -23.91 -40.46 0.57
C GLN A 4 -22.44 -40.05 0.46
N HIS A 5 -21.56 -40.96 0.01
CA HIS A 5 -20.14 -40.69 -0.21
C HIS A 5 -19.94 -39.72 -1.38
N THR A 6 -20.65 -39.93 -2.48
CA THR A 6 -20.63 -39.02 -3.64
C THR A 6 -21.10 -37.62 -3.27
N ARG A 7 -22.19 -37.49 -2.47
CA ARG A 7 -22.66 -36.18 -1.99
C ARG A 7 -21.65 -35.46 -1.10
N ARG A 8 -20.89 -36.19 -0.27
CA ARG A 8 -19.82 -35.59 0.56
C ARG A 8 -18.66 -35.11 -0.30
N ILE A 9 -18.22 -35.92 -1.28
CA ILE A 9 -17.17 -35.53 -2.23
C ILE A 9 -17.56 -34.26 -2.99
N VAL A 10 -18.77 -34.21 -3.57
CA VAL A 10 -19.24 -33.04 -4.32
C VAL A 10 -19.26 -31.78 -3.45
N LYS A 11 -19.70 -31.89 -2.19
CA LYS A 11 -19.65 -30.77 -1.23
C LYS A 11 -18.22 -30.32 -0.95
N SER A 12 -17.30 -31.25 -0.68
CA SER A 12 -15.89 -30.93 -0.44
C SER A 12 -15.24 -30.26 -1.64
N LEU A 13 -15.51 -30.75 -2.86
CA LEU A 13 -15.02 -30.14 -4.10
C LEU A 13 -15.59 -28.74 -4.31
N PHE A 14 -16.87 -28.52 -4.02
CA PHE A 14 -17.50 -27.20 -4.10
C PHE A 14 -16.91 -26.21 -3.10
N ILE A 15 -16.68 -26.64 -1.85
CA ILE A 15 -16.03 -25.80 -0.83
C ILE A 15 -14.59 -25.47 -1.26
N LEU A 16 -13.83 -26.45 -1.74
CA LEU A 16 -12.47 -26.24 -2.24
C LEU A 16 -12.46 -25.25 -3.40
N PHE A 17 -13.39 -25.37 -4.34
CA PHE A 17 -13.55 -24.43 -5.45
C PHE A 17 -13.77 -23.00 -4.96
N ILE A 18 -14.70 -22.79 -4.00
CA ILE A 18 -14.92 -21.46 -3.40
C ILE A 18 -13.63 -20.93 -2.75
N ILE A 19 -12.93 -21.74 -1.98
CA ILE A 19 -11.68 -21.34 -1.32
C ILE A 19 -10.64 -20.88 -2.34
N VAL A 20 -10.45 -21.65 -3.41
CA VAL A 20 -9.49 -21.30 -4.49
C VAL A 20 -9.89 -19.99 -5.17
N VAL A 21 -11.18 -19.80 -5.46
CA VAL A 21 -11.69 -18.55 -6.05
C VAL A 21 -11.47 -17.36 -5.10
N CYS A 22 -11.73 -17.51 -3.80
CA CYS A 22 -11.49 -16.47 -2.80
C CYS A 22 -10.01 -16.11 -2.70
N ILE A 23 -9.11 -17.09 -2.66
CA ILE A 23 -7.66 -16.87 -2.63
C ILE A 23 -7.20 -16.09 -3.86
N TYR A 24 -7.79 -16.37 -5.03
CA TYR A 24 -7.42 -15.70 -6.28
C TYR A 24 -7.98 -14.27 -6.39
N LEU A 25 -9.24 -14.05 -6.00
CA LEU A 25 -9.93 -12.79 -6.22
C LEU A 25 -9.71 -11.75 -5.11
N LEU A 26 -9.69 -12.16 -3.85
CA LEU A 26 -9.61 -11.20 -2.72
C LEU A 26 -8.35 -10.32 -2.76
N PRO A 27 -7.14 -10.84 -3.01
CA PRO A 27 -5.95 -9.99 -3.09
C PRO A 27 -6.03 -8.97 -4.23
N ARG A 28 -6.61 -9.37 -5.38
CA ARG A 28 -6.75 -8.50 -6.56
C ARG A 28 -7.73 -7.36 -6.30
N VAL A 29 -8.85 -7.65 -5.64
CA VAL A 29 -9.81 -6.63 -5.22
C VAL A 29 -9.17 -5.67 -4.22
N ALA A 30 -8.43 -6.18 -3.23
CA ALA A 30 -7.74 -5.35 -2.25
C ALA A 30 -6.70 -4.43 -2.90
N ILE A 31 -5.85 -4.96 -3.79
CA ILE A 31 -4.86 -4.15 -4.51
C ILE A 31 -5.55 -3.07 -5.35
N ASN A 32 -6.62 -3.38 -6.06
CA ASN A 32 -7.36 -2.37 -6.84
C ASN A 32 -8.09 -1.35 -5.97
N ALA A 33 -8.48 -1.69 -4.74
CA ALA A 33 -9.14 -0.75 -3.83
C ALA A 33 -8.15 0.20 -3.16
N PHE A 34 -6.93 -0.26 -2.87
CA PHE A 34 -5.94 0.51 -2.10
C PHE A 34 -4.77 1.08 -2.93
N TYR A 35 -4.44 0.46 -4.06
CA TYR A 35 -3.25 0.74 -4.87
C TYR A 35 -3.58 0.85 -6.37
N TYR A 36 -4.69 1.50 -6.71
CA TYR A 36 -4.98 1.80 -8.10
C TYR A 36 -4.37 3.15 -8.49
N PRO A 37 -3.36 3.18 -9.37
CA PRO A 37 -2.82 4.44 -9.87
C PRO A 37 -3.87 5.09 -10.77
N ASP A 38 -4.24 6.33 -10.44
CA ASP A 38 -4.97 7.19 -11.35
C ASP A 38 -4.25 8.54 -11.49
N ASN A 39 -4.77 9.38 -12.37
CA ASN A 39 -4.23 10.70 -12.66
C ASN A 39 -4.94 11.82 -11.89
N LYS A 40 -5.68 11.50 -10.82
CA LYS A 40 -6.39 12.49 -10.03
C LYS A 40 -5.44 13.13 -9.01
N VAL A 41 -5.55 14.44 -8.91
CA VAL A 41 -4.87 15.21 -7.87
C VAL A 41 -5.74 15.16 -6.61
N TYR A 42 -5.38 14.28 -5.67
CA TYR A 42 -6.14 14.05 -4.43
C TYR A 42 -5.91 15.09 -3.33
N GLY A 43 -4.98 16.03 -3.52
CA GLY A 43 -4.66 17.03 -2.51
C GLY A 43 -4.11 18.32 -3.12
N PRO A 44 -4.10 19.42 -2.36
CA PRO A 44 -3.47 20.66 -2.80
C PRO A 44 -1.97 20.45 -3.03
N THR A 45 -1.37 21.24 -3.92
CA THR A 45 0.08 21.37 -3.98
C THR A 45 0.58 21.76 -2.58
N PRO A 46 1.51 21.02 -1.95
CA PRO A 46 2.02 21.37 -0.63
C PRO A 46 2.61 22.77 -0.67
N ALA A 47 2.09 23.67 0.18
CA ALA A 47 2.40 25.09 0.09
C ALA A 47 3.81 25.45 0.62
N GLU A 48 4.41 24.59 1.45
CA GLU A 48 5.62 24.90 2.21
C GLU A 48 6.62 23.74 2.19
N ALA A 49 7.05 23.33 0.99
CA ALA A 49 8.17 22.40 0.87
C ALA A 49 9.50 23.15 1.06
N GLU A 50 10.27 22.74 2.06
CA GLU A 50 11.62 23.24 2.31
C GLU A 50 12.64 22.40 1.54
N SER A 51 13.52 23.06 0.79
CA SER A 51 14.66 22.39 0.16
C SER A 51 15.71 22.08 1.22
N ILE A 52 15.98 20.80 1.45
CA ILE A 52 16.97 20.34 2.43
C ILE A 52 18.06 19.51 1.79
N THR A 53 19.22 19.46 2.43
CA THR A 53 20.32 18.55 2.08
C THR A 53 20.81 17.87 3.34
N PHE A 54 21.06 16.57 3.26
CA PHE A 54 21.57 15.78 4.37
C PHE A 54 22.54 14.72 3.86
N THR A 55 23.38 14.21 4.76
CA THR A 55 24.36 13.19 4.44
C THR A 55 23.89 11.87 5.03
N ALA A 56 23.72 10.86 4.18
CA ALA A 56 23.38 9.52 4.59
C ALA A 56 24.54 8.86 5.37
N LYS A 57 24.24 7.76 6.05
CA LYS A 57 25.22 7.04 6.88
C LYS A 57 26.46 6.57 6.09
N ASP A 58 26.29 6.29 4.79
CA ASP A 58 27.36 5.87 3.89
C ASP A 58 28.18 7.03 3.29
N GLY A 59 27.86 8.27 3.65
CA GLY A 59 28.51 9.48 3.13
C GLY A 59 27.83 10.07 1.89
N THR A 60 26.77 9.46 1.37
CA THR A 60 26.04 9.99 0.21
C THR A 60 25.35 11.31 0.58
N HIS A 61 25.56 12.36 -0.22
CA HIS A 61 24.81 13.61 -0.10
C HIS A 61 23.46 13.49 -0.82
N LEU A 62 22.38 13.69 -0.07
CA LEU A 62 21.01 13.59 -0.57
C LEU A 62 20.33 14.95 -0.47
N HIS A 63 19.64 15.31 -1.55
CA HIS A 63 18.73 16.45 -1.59
C HIS A 63 17.29 15.94 -1.47
N GLY A 64 16.43 16.72 -0.83
CA GLY A 64 15.02 16.40 -0.73
C GLY A 64 14.15 17.61 -0.42
N TRP A 65 12.85 17.35 -0.45
CA TRP A 65 11.82 18.30 -0.06
C TRP A 65 11.26 17.89 1.30
N PHE A 66 11.44 18.73 2.31
CA PHE A 66 10.89 18.53 3.63
C PHE A 66 9.58 19.29 3.78
N ILE A 67 8.55 18.61 4.28
CA ILE A 67 7.26 19.22 4.57
C ILE A 67 7.07 19.09 6.08
N PRO A 68 7.11 20.20 6.84
CA PRO A 68 6.93 20.14 8.28
C PRO A 68 5.48 19.78 8.63
N THR A 69 5.26 19.39 9.89
CA THR A 69 3.90 19.23 10.42
C THR A 69 3.11 20.53 10.29
N ALA A 70 1.87 20.46 9.81
CA ALA A 70 0.99 21.61 9.75
C ALA A 70 0.59 22.14 11.13
N PHE A 71 0.75 21.31 12.18
CA PHE A 71 0.36 21.65 13.55
C PHE A 71 1.51 21.40 14.53
N GLY A 72 1.78 22.40 15.37
CA GLY A 72 2.79 22.33 16.42
C GLY A 72 4.21 22.48 15.89
N ARG A 73 5.18 22.18 16.74
CA ARG A 73 6.60 22.23 16.37
C ARG A 73 7.06 20.90 15.76
N PRO A 74 8.00 20.88 14.80
CA PRO A 74 8.47 19.66 14.15
C PRO A 74 8.92 18.56 15.12
N GLU A 75 9.51 18.91 16.26
CA GLU A 75 9.92 17.97 17.31
C GLU A 75 8.77 17.19 17.95
N ASN A 76 7.53 17.65 17.79
CA ASN A 76 6.32 17.01 18.30
C ASN A 76 5.60 16.19 17.22
N ALA A 77 6.17 16.04 16.02
CA ALA A 77 5.58 15.22 14.98
C ALA A 77 5.45 13.76 15.45
N VAL A 78 4.25 13.19 15.31
CA VAL A 78 3.98 11.80 15.72
C VAL A 78 4.68 10.76 14.85
N ALA A 79 5.05 11.14 13.62
CA ALA A 79 5.70 10.28 12.66
C ALA A 79 6.45 11.10 11.59
N THR A 80 7.38 10.45 10.92
CA THR A 80 8.03 10.94 9.70
C THR A 80 7.79 9.94 8.58
N VAL A 81 7.31 10.42 7.43
CA VAL A 81 7.13 9.61 6.23
C VAL A 81 8.22 9.98 5.24
N ILE A 82 8.97 8.97 4.77
CA ILE A 82 9.94 9.13 3.70
C ILE A 82 9.29 8.64 2.40
N HIS A 83 9.11 9.54 1.44
CA HIS A 83 8.64 9.20 0.10
C HIS A 83 9.84 9.18 -0.86
N VAL A 84 10.10 8.03 -1.48
CA VAL A 84 11.15 7.87 -2.50
C VAL A 84 10.46 7.60 -3.82
N HIS A 85 10.78 8.40 -4.84
CA HIS A 85 10.22 8.20 -6.16
C HIS A 85 10.81 6.93 -6.81
N GLY A 86 10.03 6.29 -7.69
CA GLY A 86 10.53 5.19 -8.52
C GLY A 86 11.43 5.69 -9.65
N ASN A 87 12.04 4.75 -10.37
CA ASN A 87 12.65 5.07 -11.66
C ASN A 87 11.52 5.34 -12.66
N ALA A 88 11.48 6.55 -13.22
CA ALA A 88 10.46 6.94 -14.20
C ALA A 88 10.67 6.25 -15.55
#